data_AF-A0A0S7ZVE6-F1
#
_entry.id   AF-A0A0S7ZVE6-F1
#
_cell.length_a   1.000
_cell.length_b   1.000
_cell.length_c   1.000
_cell.angle_alpha   90.00
_cell.angle_beta   90.00
_cell.angle_gamma   90.00
#
_symmetry.space_group_name_H-M   'P 1'
#
loop_
_entity.id
_entity.type
_entity.pdbx_description
1 polymer ?
#
loop_
_entity_poly.entity_id
_entity_poly.type
_entity_poly.pdbx_seq_one_letter_code
_entity_poly.pdbx_strand_id
1 'polypeptide(L)'
;MAVLDVGVDYTHQDLVTNMWDGSAAGYPNHGYDLIGESVYNSIPDNDPIPMGAVENHGTHVAGTIAAVGDNANGITGVCWQAQIMSVRVLDSVGTGSTLNIIQGIEFAVDNGAKVINMSLGFQGAFDTLRQR
;
A
#
# COMPACT_ATOMS: atom_id res chain seq x y z
N MET A 1 3.00 6.68 -7.30
CA MET A 1 2.60 5.29 -7.62
C MET A 1 1.92 4.70 -6.40
N ALA A 2 1.25 3.56 -6.50
CA ALA A 2 0.59 2.91 -5.36
C ALA A 2 1.21 1.56 -5.03
N VAL A 3 1.25 1.22 -3.74
CA VAL A 3 1.59 -0.10 -3.20
C VAL A 3 0.34 -0.64 -2.53
N LEU A 4 -0.23 -1.71 -3.11
CA LEU A 4 -1.39 -2.42 -2.55
C LEU A 4 -0.88 -3.64 -1.80
N ASP A 5 -0.95 -3.60 -0.47
CA ASP A 5 -0.31 -4.60 0.39
C ASP A 5 -0.93 -4.62 1.81
N VAL A 6 -0.20 -5.11 2.82
CA VAL A 6 -0.54 -5.04 4.26
C VAL A 6 -0.44 -3.64 4.86
N GLY A 7 -0.23 -2.61 4.03
CA GLY A 7 0.08 -1.24 4.44
C GLY A 7 1.57 -0.93 4.32
N VAL A 8 1.91 0.33 4.56
CA VAL A 8 3.29 0.83 4.54
C VAL A 8 3.47 1.67 5.79
N ASP A 9 4.54 1.42 6.54
CA ASP A 9 4.95 2.31 7.63
C ASP A 9 5.43 3.63 7.02
N TYR A 10 4.48 4.54 6.84
CA TYR A 10 4.69 5.85 6.26
C TYR A 10 5.45 6.79 7.21
N THR A 11 5.73 6.36 8.45
CA THR A 11 6.55 7.09 9.43
C THR A 11 8.01 6.67 9.43
N HIS A 12 8.36 5.59 8.72
CA HIS A 12 9.71 5.07 8.67
C HIS A 12 10.69 6.13 8.14
N GLN A 13 11.79 6.36 8.87
CA GLN A 13 12.78 7.42 8.57
C GLN A 13 13.34 7.37 7.14
N ASP A 14 13.37 6.18 6.56
CA ASP A 14 13.91 5.93 5.21
C ASP A 14 12.85 5.96 4.10
N LEU A 15 11.59 6.26 4.44
CA LEU A 15 10.45 6.30 3.52
C LEU A 15 9.64 7.59 3.62
N VAL A 16 9.57 8.20 4.81
CA VAL A 16 8.63 9.29 5.14
C VAL A 16 8.66 10.46 4.13
N THR A 17 9.81 10.83 3.59
CA THR A 17 9.90 11.93 2.62
C THR A 17 9.46 11.54 1.20
N ASN A 18 9.39 10.24 0.92
CA ASN A 18 8.94 9.67 -0.34
C ASN A 18 7.51 9.14 -0.26
N MET A 19 6.77 9.43 0.81
CA MET A 19 5.35 9.12 0.88
C MET A 19 4.53 10.16 0.08
N TRP A 20 3.47 9.69 -0.57
CA TRP A 20 2.55 10.51 -1.35
C TRP A 20 1.77 11.46 -0.43
N ASP A 21 1.74 12.75 -0.77
CA ASP A 21 0.90 13.72 -0.07
C ASP A 21 -0.53 13.68 -0.61
N GLY A 22 -1.41 13.01 0.14
CA GLY A 22 -2.85 12.93 -0.12
C GLY A 22 -3.69 13.89 0.72
N SER A 23 -3.06 14.79 1.50
CA SER A 23 -3.73 15.61 2.51
C SER A 23 -4.82 16.50 1.92
N ALA A 24 -4.58 17.10 0.74
CA ALA A 24 -5.56 17.91 0.02
C ALA A 24 -6.78 17.10 -0.46
N ALA A 25 -6.63 15.78 -0.61
CA ALA A 25 -7.69 14.85 -1.01
C ALA A 25 -8.37 14.18 0.20
N GLY A 26 -8.00 14.52 1.44
CA GLY A 26 -8.56 13.93 2.65
C GLY A 26 -7.80 12.70 3.18
N TYR A 27 -6.62 12.40 2.63
CA TYR A 27 -5.78 11.26 3.00
C TYR A 27 -4.46 11.73 3.63
N PRO A 28 -4.49 12.28 4.86
CA PRO A 28 -3.32 12.87 5.51
C PRO A 28 -2.23 11.84 5.83
N ASN A 29 -2.55 10.56 5.96
CA ASN A 29 -1.60 9.49 6.27
C ASN A 29 -1.14 8.74 5.01
N HIS A 30 -0.96 9.48 3.91
CA HIS A 30 -0.31 9.00 2.69
C HIS A 30 -0.98 7.81 1.99
N GLY A 31 -2.27 7.61 2.22
CA GLY A 31 -2.98 6.47 1.67
C GLY A 31 -4.32 6.15 2.33
N TYR A 32 -4.79 4.92 2.12
CA TYR A 32 -6.11 4.47 2.57
C TYR A 32 -6.09 3.01 2.99
N ASP A 33 -6.77 2.70 4.08
CA ASP A 33 -7.00 1.35 4.57
C ASP A 33 -8.40 0.89 4.19
N LEU A 34 -8.48 -0.24 3.50
CA LEU A 34 -9.74 -0.85 3.07
C LEU A 34 -10.13 -2.06 3.93
N ILE A 35 -9.25 -2.53 4.81
CA ILE A 35 -9.43 -3.77 5.56
C ILE A 35 -9.52 -3.57 7.06
N GLY A 36 -8.88 -2.55 7.64
CA GLY A 36 -8.85 -2.35 9.08
C GLY A 36 -8.24 -3.54 9.82
N GLU A 37 -8.99 -4.12 10.77
CA GLU A 37 -8.52 -5.22 11.62
C GLU A 37 -8.39 -6.56 10.85
N SER A 38 -9.40 -6.93 10.06
CA SER A 38 -9.43 -8.22 9.36
C SER A 38 -10.36 -8.24 8.15
N VAL A 39 -10.16 -9.23 7.28
CA VAL A 39 -11.06 -9.49 6.14
C VAL A 39 -12.52 -9.76 6.53
N TYR A 40 -12.79 -10.20 7.77
CA TYR A 40 -14.13 -10.52 8.25
C TYR A 40 -14.87 -9.34 8.87
N ASN A 41 -14.15 -8.30 9.28
CA ASN A 41 -14.68 -7.11 9.90
C ASN A 41 -13.96 -5.88 9.33
N SER A 42 -14.12 -5.68 8.03
CA SER A 42 -13.44 -4.58 7.34
C SER A 42 -14.04 -3.24 7.70
N ILE A 43 -13.22 -2.39 8.34
CA ILE A 43 -13.56 -1.02 8.72
C ILE A 43 -12.55 -0.11 8.01
N PRO A 44 -12.91 0.44 6.83
CA PRO A 44 -12.02 1.33 6.11
C PRO A 44 -11.78 2.64 6.85
N ASP A 45 -10.56 3.15 6.78
CA ASP A 45 -10.18 4.45 7.29
C ASP A 45 -8.98 5.03 6.51
N ASN A 46 -8.52 6.22 6.90
CA ASN A 46 -7.40 6.90 6.27
C ASN A 46 -6.06 6.61 6.94
N ASP A 47 -5.90 5.47 7.63
CA ASP A 47 -4.65 5.05 8.28
C ASP A 47 -4.14 3.71 7.74
N PRO A 48 -3.39 3.72 6.62
CA PRO A 48 -2.86 2.50 6.00
C PRO A 48 -1.58 1.98 6.67
N ILE A 49 -1.39 2.27 7.96
CA ILE A 49 -0.25 1.77 8.72
C ILE A 49 -0.39 0.25 8.90
N PRO A 50 0.69 -0.54 8.75
CA PRO A 50 0.62 -1.98 8.99
C PRO A 50 0.21 -2.27 10.43
N MET A 51 -0.74 -3.18 10.62
CA MET A 51 -1.13 -3.67 11.94
C MET A 51 -0.39 -4.97 12.26
N GLY A 52 0.01 -5.11 13.52
CA GLY A 52 0.67 -6.31 14.04
C GLY A 52 2.20 -6.24 13.95
N ALA A 53 2.87 -6.92 14.88
CA ALA A 53 4.32 -6.82 15.05
C ALA A 53 5.14 -7.54 13.95
N VAL A 54 4.48 -8.35 13.12
CA VAL A 54 5.15 -9.23 12.15
C VAL A 54 4.90 -8.84 10.69
N GLU A 55 3.89 -8.02 10.41
CA GLU A 55 3.57 -7.65 9.03
C GLU A 55 4.19 -6.32 8.64
N ASN A 56 5.32 -6.43 7.95
CA ASN A 56 6.06 -5.31 7.36
C ASN A 56 6.27 -5.51 5.85
N HIS A 57 5.54 -6.45 5.24
CA HIS A 57 5.72 -6.83 3.84
C HIS A 57 5.59 -5.62 2.91
N GLY A 58 4.53 -4.84 3.05
CA GLY A 58 4.33 -3.62 2.24
C GLY A 58 5.39 -2.55 2.49
N THR A 59 5.87 -2.38 3.72
CA THR A 59 7.00 -1.50 4.04
C THR A 59 8.29 -1.95 3.34
N HIS A 60 8.58 -3.26 3.34
CA HIS A 60 9.75 -3.81 2.66
C HIS A 60 9.66 -3.66 1.13
N VAL A 61 8.46 -3.88 0.56
CA VAL A 61 8.16 -3.61 -0.85
C VAL A 61 8.37 -2.13 -1.19
N ALA A 62 7.81 -1.22 -0.38
CA ALA A 62 7.97 0.23 -0.55
C ALA A 62 9.45 0.65 -0.46
N GLY A 63 10.22 0.07 0.47
CA GLY A 63 11.65 0.29 0.59
C GLY A 63 12.44 -0.10 -0.66
N THR A 64 12.14 -1.28 -1.22
CA THR A 64 12.76 -1.74 -2.47
C THR A 64 12.50 -0.75 -3.62
N ILE A 65 11.30 -0.16 -3.66
CA ILE A 65 10.90 0.78 -4.70
C ILE A 65 11.53 2.16 -4.47
N ALA A 66 11.35 2.75 -3.28
CA ALA A 66 11.53 4.18 -3.06
C ALA A 66 12.10 4.53 -1.68
N ALA A 67 12.87 3.65 -1.02
CA ALA A 67 13.69 4.09 0.10
C ALA A 67 14.58 5.28 -0.32
N VAL A 68 14.69 6.27 0.56
CA VAL A 68 15.37 7.54 0.29
C VAL A 68 16.87 7.29 0.23
N GLY A 69 17.47 7.46 -0.94
CA GLY A 69 18.92 7.36 -1.08
C GLY A 69 19.67 8.62 -0.63
N ASP A 70 20.97 8.47 -0.43
CA ASP A 70 21.91 9.53 -0.02
C ASP A 70 21.50 10.31 1.24
N ASN A 71 20.73 9.68 2.13
CA ASN A 71 20.30 10.25 3.42
C ASN A 71 21.10 9.71 4.61
N ALA A 72 22.11 8.87 4.36
CA ALA A 72 22.92 8.14 5.36
C ALA A 72 22.13 7.22 6.32
N ASN A 73 20.89 6.85 5.96
CA ASN A 73 20.05 5.93 6.71
C ASN A 73 19.72 4.69 5.86
N GLY A 74 19.48 3.56 6.52
CA GLY A 74 18.86 2.39 5.89
C GLY A 74 19.48 1.94 4.56
N ILE A 75 18.65 1.94 3.51
CA ILE A 75 18.95 1.43 2.17
C ILE A 75 18.65 2.49 1.10
N THR A 76 18.67 2.12 -0.19
CA THR A 76 18.25 3.01 -1.28
C THR A 76 17.33 2.25 -2.22
N GLY A 77 16.16 2.83 -2.49
CA GLY A 77 15.20 2.27 -3.43
C GLY A 77 15.66 2.46 -4.87
N VAL A 78 15.17 1.60 -5.77
CA VAL A 78 15.46 1.70 -7.21
C VAL A 78 15.05 3.07 -7.77
N CYS A 79 13.91 3.58 -7.30
CA CYS A 79 13.33 4.87 -7.63
C CYS A 79 13.25 5.74 -6.37
N TRP A 80 14.38 5.99 -5.72
CA TRP A 80 14.57 6.81 -4.50
C TRP A 80 14.02 8.25 -4.50
N GLN A 81 13.35 8.71 -5.56
CA GLN A 81 12.64 10.00 -5.65
C GLN A 81 11.15 9.83 -6.02
N ALA A 82 10.66 8.59 -6.12
CA ALA A 82 9.26 8.31 -6.41
C ALA A 82 8.40 8.46 -5.16
N GLN A 83 7.16 8.91 -5.34
CA GLN A 83 6.18 8.98 -4.26
C GLN A 83 5.34 7.71 -4.15
N ILE A 84 5.23 7.15 -2.95
CA ILE A 84 4.44 5.96 -2.61
C ILE A 84 3.11 6.35 -1.97
N MET A 85 2.01 5.98 -2.61
CA MET A 85 0.68 5.94 -2.02
C MET A 85 0.46 4.56 -1.42
N SER A 86 0.23 4.50 -0.11
CA SER A 86 -0.05 3.25 0.60
C SER A 86 -1.51 2.88 0.45
N VAL A 87 -1.82 1.66 0.00
CA VAL A 87 -3.21 1.18 -0.08
C VAL A 87 -3.27 -0.16 0.62
N ARG A 88 -3.84 -0.17 1.82
CA ARG A 88 -3.86 -1.37 2.64
C ARG A 88 -5.09 -2.21 2.29
N VAL A 89 -4.84 -3.38 1.67
CA VAL A 89 -5.87 -4.31 1.17
C VAL A 89 -5.77 -5.70 1.79
N LEU A 90 -4.69 -5.95 2.54
CA LEU A 90 -4.42 -7.18 3.28
C LEU A 90 -4.34 -6.89 4.79
N ASP A 91 -4.86 -7.81 5.60
CA ASP A 91 -4.84 -7.72 7.05
C ASP A 91 -3.47 -8.12 7.64
N SER A 92 -3.39 -8.15 8.96
CA SER A 92 -2.16 -8.47 9.71
C SER A 92 -1.66 -9.92 9.57
N VAL A 93 -2.31 -10.75 8.75
CA VAL A 93 -1.82 -12.09 8.39
C VAL A 93 -1.74 -12.28 6.87
N GLY A 94 -1.71 -11.17 6.11
CA GLY A 94 -1.61 -11.18 4.66
C GLY A 94 -2.89 -11.63 3.94
N THR A 95 -4.04 -11.64 4.63
CA THR A 95 -5.31 -12.06 4.05
C THR A 95 -6.12 -10.85 3.58
N GLY A 96 -6.72 -10.95 2.39
CA GLY A 96 -7.61 -9.92 1.87
C GLY A 96 -8.69 -10.52 0.98
N SER A 97 -9.62 -9.67 0.55
CA SER A 97 -10.70 -10.06 -0.35
C SER A 97 -10.46 -9.48 -1.75
N THR A 98 -10.99 -10.14 -2.79
CA THR A 98 -11.01 -9.58 -4.15
C THR A 98 -11.68 -8.21 -4.19
N LEU A 99 -12.70 -8.00 -3.35
CA LEU A 99 -13.40 -6.71 -3.26
C LEU A 99 -12.47 -5.60 -2.75
N ASN A 100 -11.72 -5.83 -1.67
CA ASN A 100 -10.77 -4.86 -1.14
C ASN A 100 -9.68 -4.53 -2.15
N ILE A 101 -9.21 -5.53 -2.90
CA ILE A 101 -8.20 -5.34 -3.95
C ILE A 101 -8.77 -4.48 -5.10
N ILE A 102 -9.99 -4.76 -5.56
CA ILE A 102 -10.65 -3.95 -6.60
C ILE A 102 -10.82 -2.50 -6.14
N GLN A 103 -11.34 -2.30 -4.92
CA GLN A 103 -11.50 -0.96 -4.34
C GLN A 103 -10.17 -0.25 -4.15
N GLY A 104 -9.10 -0.99 -3.83
CA GLY A 104 -7.75 -0.43 -3.73
C GLY A 104 -7.19 0.01 -5.07
N ILE A 105 -7.48 -0.74 -6.14
CA ILE A 105 -7.11 -0.35 -7.50
C ILE A 105 -7.87 0.91 -7.91
N GLU A 106 -9.18 0.96 -7.68
CA GLU A 106 -10.01 2.14 -7.96
C GLU A 106 -9.50 3.37 -7.20
N PHE A 107 -9.28 3.24 -5.88
CA PHE A 107 -8.69 4.27 -5.05
C PHE A 107 -7.36 4.78 -5.62
N ALA A 108 -6.45 3.87 -5.98
CA ALA A 108 -5.15 4.24 -6.52
C ALA A 108 -5.27 5.00 -7.85
N VAL A 109 -6.13 4.54 -8.75
CA VAL A 109 -6.37 5.17 -10.06
C VAL A 109 -6.99 6.56 -9.88
N ASP A 110 -8.02 6.67 -9.05
CA ASP A 110 -8.75 7.92 -8.80
C ASP A 110 -7.87 8.98 -8.13
N ASN A 111 -6.90 8.56 -7.31
CA ASN A 111 -5.90 9.43 -6.71
C ASN A 111 -4.62 9.60 -7.56
N GLY A 112 -4.67 9.19 -8.84
CA GLY A 112 -3.68 9.56 -9.84
C GLY A 112 -2.45 8.65 -9.92
N ALA A 113 -2.46 7.47 -9.28
CA ALA A 113 -1.37 6.51 -9.42
C ALA A 113 -1.19 6.10 -10.89
N LYS A 114 0.05 6.22 -11.38
CA LYS A 114 0.43 5.81 -12.76
C LYS A 114 0.93 4.37 -12.85
N VAL A 115 1.35 3.83 -11.71
CA VAL A 115 1.85 2.46 -11.54
C VAL A 115 1.28 1.95 -10.23
N ILE A 116 0.86 0.69 -10.23
CA ILE A 116 0.32 -0.02 -9.06
C ILE A 116 1.17 -1.28 -8.87
N ASN A 117 1.83 -1.41 -7.72
CA ASN A 117 2.51 -2.64 -7.32
C ASN A 117 1.57 -3.47 -6.43
N MET A 118 1.39 -4.75 -6.80
CA MET A 118 0.55 -5.71 -6.10
C MET A 118 1.36 -6.98 -5.86
N SER A 119 2.14 -7.01 -4.78
CA SER A 119 2.96 -8.18 -4.39
C SER A 119 2.10 -9.24 -3.67
N LEU A 120 0.99 -9.63 -4.30
CA LEU A 120 -0.04 -10.49 -3.74
C LEU A 120 -0.44 -11.57 -4.74
N GLY A 121 -0.99 -12.66 -4.21
CA GLY A 121 -1.42 -13.81 -4.99
C GLY A 121 -2.73 -14.37 -4.45
N PHE A 122 -3.39 -15.20 -5.27
CA PHE A 122 -4.66 -15.79 -4.92
C PHE A 122 -4.59 -17.32 -5.00
N GLN A 123 -5.39 -17.99 -4.19
CA GLN A 123 -5.60 -19.43 -4.29
C GLN A 123 -6.81 -19.72 -5.18
N GLY A 124 -6.59 -20.37 -6.34
CA GLY A 124 -7.63 -20.76 -7.29
C GLY A 124 -7.56 -20.06 -8.66
N ALA A 125 -8.38 -20.50 -9.61
CA ALA A 125 -8.50 -19.90 -10.94
C ALA A 125 -9.61 -18.84 -10.95
N PHE A 126 -9.34 -17.66 -11.50
CA PHE A 126 -10.37 -16.65 -11.77
C PHE A 126 -10.93 -16.81 -13.18
N ASP A 127 -12.24 -17.00 -13.28
CA ASP A 127 -12.98 -16.97 -14.55
C ASP A 127 -13.52 -15.56 -14.90
N THR A 128 -13.09 -14.52 -14.17
CA THR A 128 -13.70 -13.17 -14.23
C THR A 128 -12.81 -12.08 -14.82
N LEU A 129 -11.56 -12.38 -15.21
CA LEU A 129 -10.65 -11.42 -15.87
C LEU A 129 -10.73 -11.45 -17.41
N ARG A 130 -11.91 -11.77 -17.96
CA ARG A 130 -12.24 -11.64 -19.40
C ARG A 130 -13.66 -11.12 -19.60
N GLN A 131 -13.89 -9.86 -19.27
CA GLN A 131 -14.97 -9.10 -19.89
C GLN A 131 -14.51 -7.68 -20.18
N ARG A 132 -13.61 -7.54 -21.17
CA ARG A 132 -13.64 -6.47 -22.17
C ARG A 132 -13.12 -7.04 -23.48
#